data_AF-A0A1M4EA99-F1
#
_entry.id   AF-A0A1M4EA99-F1
#
_cell.length_a   1.000
_cell.length_b   1.000
_cell.length_c   1.000
_cell.angle_alpha   90.00
_cell.angle_beta   90.00
_cell.angle_gamma   90.00
#
_symmetry.space_group_name_H-M   'P 1'
#
loop_
_entity.id
_entity.type
_entity.pdbx_description
1 polymer ?
#
loop_
_entity_poly.entity_id
_entity_poly.type
_entity_poly.pdbx_seq_one_letter_code
_entity_poly.pdbx_strand_id
1 'polypeptide(L)'
;MNAAHGCNAICLGGPCHGLLTHIDQDIGALTIPVPHRPETRARYRITRERVRYRGQAEPYVALHWADQPPACTTAVPGRSVPPPASGP
;
A
#
# COMPACT_ATOMS: atom_id res chain seq x y z
N MET A 1 -13.98 11.83 -25.89
CA MET A 1 -12.78 10.99 -25.87
C MET A 1 -11.89 11.49 -24.73
N ASN A 2 -11.85 10.83 -23.57
CA ASN A 2 -10.90 11.17 -22.51
C ASN A 2 -10.38 9.86 -21.90
N ALA A 3 -9.64 9.15 -22.74
CA ALA A 3 -8.35 8.58 -22.40
C ALA A 3 -8.00 8.60 -20.89
N ALA A 4 -8.45 7.58 -20.18
CA ALA A 4 -7.68 7.02 -19.07
C ALA A 4 -6.35 6.39 -19.56
N HIS A 5 -5.75 6.91 -20.66
CA HIS A 5 -4.60 6.31 -21.36
C HIS A 5 -3.26 6.65 -20.71
N GLY A 6 -3.26 7.36 -19.59
CA GLY A 6 -2.02 7.77 -18.92
C GLY A 6 -1.86 7.22 -17.51
N CYS A 7 -2.88 6.72 -16.83
CA CYS A 7 -2.71 6.23 -15.47
C CYS A 7 -2.47 4.72 -15.48
N ASN A 8 -1.41 4.27 -14.80
CA ASN A 8 -1.03 2.87 -14.70
C ASN A 8 -0.92 2.39 -13.25
N ALA A 9 -1.22 3.24 -12.26
CA ALA A 9 -1.11 2.92 -10.85
C ALA A 9 -2.35 3.36 -10.05
N ILE A 10 -2.63 2.65 -8.96
CA ILE A 10 -3.74 2.91 -8.04
C ILE A 10 -3.25 2.92 -6.59
N CYS A 11 -3.68 3.91 -5.82
CA CYS A 11 -3.36 4.04 -4.41
C CYS A 11 -4.24 3.12 -3.55
N LEU A 12 -3.61 2.30 -2.72
CA LEU A 12 -4.24 1.39 -1.78
C LEU A 12 -3.91 1.82 -0.35
N GLY A 13 -4.97 2.08 0.40
CA GLY A 13 -4.91 2.54 1.79
C GLY A 13 -4.58 4.04 1.91
N GLY A 14 -4.60 4.51 3.15
CA GLY A 14 -4.27 5.91 3.47
C GLY A 14 -5.24 6.94 2.90
N PRO A 15 -4.86 8.23 2.92
CA PRO A 15 -5.73 9.34 2.54
C PRO A 15 -5.98 9.47 1.03
N CYS A 16 -5.16 8.83 0.18
CA CYS A 16 -5.31 8.83 -1.27
C CYS A 16 -5.93 7.52 -1.80
N HIS A 17 -6.57 6.70 -0.97
CA HIS A 17 -7.13 5.41 -1.39
C HIS A 17 -8.05 5.56 -2.64
N GLY A 18 -7.82 4.70 -3.64
CA GLY A 18 -8.58 4.70 -4.90
C GLY A 18 -8.13 5.74 -5.93
N LEU A 19 -7.16 6.61 -5.58
CA LEU A 19 -6.62 7.58 -6.52
C LEU A 19 -5.79 6.89 -7.60
N LEU A 20 -6.08 7.21 -8.87
CA LEU A 20 -5.32 6.76 -10.02
C LEU A 20 -4.20 7.76 -10.34
N THR A 21 -3.02 7.24 -10.67
CA THR A 21 -1.86 8.06 -11.04
C THR A 21 -1.00 7.36 -12.08
N HIS A 22 -0.08 8.10 -12.69
CA HIS A 22 0.94 7.55 -13.56
C HIS A 22 2.27 7.46 -12.81
N ILE A 23 2.93 6.33 -12.94
CA ILE A 23 4.30 6.13 -12.47
C ILE A 23 5.14 5.54 -13.60
N ASP A 24 6.37 6.01 -13.72
CA ASP A 24 7.35 5.45 -14.65
C ASP A 24 8.26 4.39 -13.98
N GLN A 25 8.09 4.18 -12.67
CA GLN A 25 8.90 3.29 -11.84
C GLN A 25 8.07 2.09 -11.37
N ASP A 26 8.65 0.89 -11.37
CA ASP A 26 8.00 -0.32 -10.86
C ASP A 26 8.30 -0.63 -9.37
N ILE A 27 9.29 0.03 -8.76
CA ILE A 27 9.69 -0.20 -7.35
C ILE A 27 10.20 1.11 -6.75
N GLY A 28 9.81 1.39 -5.51
CA GLY A 28 10.29 2.56 -4.78
C GLY A 28 9.25 3.13 -3.83
N ALA A 29 9.38 4.41 -3.51
CA ALA A 29 8.34 5.16 -2.83
C ALA A 29 8.15 6.52 -3.51
N LEU A 30 6.90 6.95 -3.60
CA LEU A 30 6.54 8.26 -4.12
C LEU A 30 5.69 9.01 -3.10
N THR A 31 5.59 10.31 -3.32
CA THR A 31 4.84 11.21 -2.47
C THR A 31 3.71 11.81 -3.27
N ILE A 32 2.47 11.56 -2.84
CA ILE A 32 1.25 11.93 -3.54
C ILE A 32 0.55 13.04 -2.75
N PRO A 33 0.19 14.18 -3.39
CA PRO A 33 -0.58 15.21 -2.72
C PRO A 33 -1.97 14.67 -2.34
N VAL A 34 -2.41 14.95 -1.12
CA VAL A 34 -3.70 14.45 -0.62
C VAL A 34 -4.85 15.21 -1.29
N PRO A 35 -5.81 14.51 -1.90
CA PRO A 35 -7.02 15.16 -2.41
C PRO A 35 -7.68 15.99 -1.31
N HIS A 36 -8.09 17.22 -1.62
CA HIS A 36 -8.68 18.20 -0.69
C HIS A 36 -7.74 18.82 0.36
N ARG A 37 -6.45 18.44 0.39
CA ARG A 37 -5.40 19.07 1.21
C ARG A 37 -4.07 19.10 0.46
N PRO A 38 -3.91 19.93 -0.59
CA PRO A 38 -2.73 19.93 -1.44
C PRO A 38 -1.42 20.28 -0.71
N GLU A 39 -1.50 20.98 0.41
CA GLU A 39 -0.38 21.24 1.33
C GLU A 39 0.10 19.98 2.05
N THR A 40 -0.75 18.95 2.13
CA THR A 40 -0.44 17.66 2.74
C THR A 40 0.00 16.67 1.68
N ARG A 41 1.08 15.95 1.95
CA ARG A 41 1.54 14.88 1.08
C ARG A 41 1.59 13.55 1.81
N ALA A 42 1.13 12.49 1.17
CA ALA A 42 1.14 11.13 1.69
C ALA A 42 2.17 10.29 0.95
N ARG A 43 2.93 9.48 1.68
CA ARG A 43 3.95 8.62 1.08
C ARG A 43 3.36 7.25 0.75
N TYR A 44 3.61 6.78 -0.46
CA TYR A 44 3.17 5.49 -0.96
C TYR A 44 4.37 4.69 -1.45
N ARG A 45 4.36 3.38 -1.24
CA ARG A 45 5.35 2.42 -1.75
C ARG A 45 4.83 1.83 -3.05
N ILE A 46 5.66 1.89 -4.09
CA ILE A 46 5.43 1.19 -5.34
C ILE A 46 5.76 -0.27 -5.10
N THR A 47 4.77 -1.14 -5.30
CA THR A 47 4.97 -2.59 -5.23
C THR A 47 4.84 -3.19 -6.63
N ARG A 48 5.38 -4.40 -6.81
CA ARG A 48 5.17 -5.18 -8.05
C ARG A 48 3.76 -5.78 -8.14
N GLU A 49 2.91 -5.53 -7.14
CA GLU A 49 1.55 -6.04 -7.11
C GLU A 49 0.70 -5.31 -8.15
N ARG A 50 -0.13 -6.07 -8.86
CA ARG A 50 -0.99 -5.54 -9.91
C ARG A 50 -2.45 -5.85 -9.60
N VAL A 51 -3.29 -4.83 -9.58
CA VAL A 51 -4.71 -4.91 -9.27
C VAL A 51 -5.53 -4.76 -10.54
N ARG A 52 -6.37 -5.75 -10.82
CA ARG A 52 -7.37 -5.67 -11.87
C ARG A 52 -8.60 -4.96 -11.35
N TYR A 53 -8.83 -3.75 -11.85
CA TYR A 53 -10.09 -3.04 -11.63
C TYR A 53 -11.12 -3.50 -12.67
N ARG A 54 -12.36 -3.75 -12.25
CA ARG A 54 -13.39 -4.33 -13.12
C ARG A 54 -13.58 -3.48 -14.39
N GLY A 55 -13.48 -4.13 -15.55
CA GLY A 55 -13.70 -3.51 -16.87
C GLY A 55 -12.47 -2.88 -17.52
N GLN A 56 -11.27 -3.00 -16.93
CA GLN A 56 -10.03 -2.53 -17.53
C GLN A 56 -9.22 -3.69 -18.12
N ALA A 57 -8.69 -3.50 -19.33
CA ALA A 57 -7.89 -4.50 -20.03
C ALA A 57 -6.52 -4.69 -19.37
N GLU A 58 -5.91 -3.59 -18.92
CA GLU A 58 -4.61 -3.59 -18.25
C GLU A 58 -4.77 -3.46 -16.73
N PRO A 59 -4.02 -4.24 -15.93
CA PRO A 59 -4.02 -4.11 -14.49
C PRO A 59 -3.17 -2.90 -14.03
N TYR A 60 -3.61 -2.24 -12.95
CA TYR A 60 -2.87 -1.11 -12.36
C TYR A 60 -1.82 -1.60 -11.37
N VAL A 61 -0.68 -0.92 -11.31
CA VAL A 61 0.31 -1.10 -10.24
C VAL A 61 -0.26 -0.61 -8.92
N ALA A 62 -0.21 -1.45 -7.88
CA ALA A 62 -0.66 -1.10 -6.56
C ALA A 62 0.37 -0.25 -5.82
N LEU A 63 -0.08 0.90 -5.33
CA LEU A 63 0.70 1.78 -4.48
C LEU A 63 0.20 1.64 -3.05
N HIS A 64 1.00 1.04 -2.16
CA HIS A 64 0.60 0.82 -0.77
C HIS A 64 0.98 2.00 0.11
N TRP A 65 0.08 2.43 0.97
CA TRP A 65 0.36 3.53 1.90
C TRP A 65 1.55 3.19 2.81
N ALA A 66 2.61 4.00 2.72
CA ALA A 66 3.90 3.72 3.35
C ALA A 66 3.92 4.02 4.86
N ASP A 67 3.05 4.94 5.29
CA ASP A 67 2.90 5.37 6.68
C ASP A 67 1.77 4.60 7.39
N GLN A 68 1.26 3.54 6.76
CA GLN A 68 0.36 2.62 7.44
C GLN A 68 1.13 2.02 8.62
N PRO A 69 0.69 2.24 9.88
CA PRO A 69 1.23 1.47 10.99
C PRO A 69 1.04 -0.01 10.63
N PRO A 70 2.03 -0.89 10.90
CA PRO A 70 1.93 -2.31 10.54
C PRO A 70 0.55 -2.79 11.00
N ALA A 71 -0.30 -3.15 10.01
CA ALA A 71 -1.66 -3.56 10.28
C ALA A 71 -1.57 -4.62 11.36
N CYS A 72 -2.21 -4.36 12.53
CA CYS A 72 -2.12 -5.17 13.73
C CYS A 72 -1.83 -6.60 13.35
N THR A 73 -0.53 -6.96 13.36
CA THR A 73 -0.18 -8.35 13.29
C THR A 73 -0.66 -8.78 14.65
N THR A 74 -1.80 -9.44 14.71
CA THR A 74 -2.17 -10.27 15.83
C THR A 74 -1.04 -11.29 15.92
N ALA A 75 0.08 -10.86 16.50
CA ALA A 75 1.10 -11.69 17.05
C ALA A 75 0.31 -12.47 18.08
N VAL A 76 -0.08 -13.69 17.71
CA VAL A 76 -0.42 -14.69 18.68
C VAL A 76 0.81 -14.71 19.58
N PRO A 77 0.76 -14.25 20.84
CA PRO A 77 1.94 -14.34 21.69
C PRO A 77 2.19 -15.84 21.81
N GLY A 78 3.29 -16.26 21.16
CA GLY A 78 3.78 -17.62 21.24
C GLY A 78 3.80 -18.00 22.70
N ARG A 79 2.99 -19.00 23.02
CA ARG A 79 3.06 -19.88 24.19
C ARG A 79 4.43 -19.76 24.85
N SER A 80 4.52 -18.95 25.91
CA SER A 80 5.66 -18.98 26.82
C SER A 80 5.68 -20.38 27.41
N VAL A 81 6.51 -21.26 26.83
CA VAL A 81 6.82 -22.54 27.45
C VAL A 81 7.72 -22.18 28.64
N PRO A 82 7.29 -22.43 29.90
CA PRO A 82 8.15 -22.19 31.04
C PRO A 82 9.38 -23.11 30.92
N PRO A 83 10.58 -22.65 31.35
CA PRO A 83 11.75 -23.52 31.39
C PRO A 83 11.47 -24.72 32.32
N PRO A 84 12.03 -25.91 32.04
CA PRO A 84 11.87 -27.06 32.91
C PRO A 84 12.42 -26.72 34.30
N ALA A 85 11.60 -26.93 35.33
CA ALA A 85 12.00 -26.76 36.71
C ALA A 85 13.20 -27.68 37.01
N SER A 86 14.37 -27.09 37.21
CA SER A 86 15.50 -27.79 37.81
C SER A 86 15.16 -28.08 39.27
N GLY A 87 14.92 -29.36 39.56
CA GLY A 87 14.73 -29.85 40.92
C GLY A 87 16.03 -29.84 41.73
N PRO A 88 15.89 -30.02 43.04
CA PRO A 88 16.75 -30.91 43.82
C PRO A 88 16.00 -32.15 44.33
#